data_AF-A0A1V0UNB9-F1
#
_entry.id   AF-A0A1V0UNB9-F1
#
_cell.length_a   1.000
_cell.length_b   1.000
_cell.length_c   1.000
_cell.angle_alpha   90.00
_cell.angle_beta   90.00
_cell.angle_gamma   90.00
#
_symmetry.space_group_name_H-M   'P 1'
#
loop_
_entity.id
_entity.type
_entity.pdbx_description
1 polymer ?
#
loop_
_entity_poly.entity_id
_entity_poly.type
_entity_poly.pdbx_seq_one_letter_code
_entity_poly.pdbx_strand_id
1 'polypeptide(L)'
;MEQRKLQMKKSRGELSILGNELDKRTAYLELARKDLSEERMLQFLLLEPSGRSIDMKGWNQWFPNEDIYFVIDVVRCLETNLHIEFSGGSHSALILHILMAMERLKRQFAIQMDRDSLLELRKTKEYNIVKTVAIPRLNTYFHIQVPEEETGYITRHILGAQREHESDEENTNWMRLSKELIYRVEKELGHPLQLTEQVMHGLGVHLKPAMYRAKFNIQTDNPLLHQLEEEYGDLFELVAGVVERIMKPKGVSFSREEVGYIVLHICAGLSPTVQ
;
A
#
# COMPACT_ATOMS: atom_id res chain seq x y z
N MET A 1 -14.40 9.19 -5.05
CA MET A 1 -14.78 8.23 -3.99
C MET A 1 -15.92 7.36 -4.49
N GLU A 2 -15.65 6.11 -4.89
CA GLU A 2 -16.75 5.14 -5.05
C GLU A 2 -17.47 4.99 -3.71
N GLN A 3 -18.81 5.08 -3.72
CA GLN A 3 -19.61 4.81 -2.53
C GLN A 3 -19.41 3.37 -2.10
N ARG A 4 -18.78 3.16 -0.93
CA ARG A 4 -18.73 1.84 -0.30
C ARG A 4 -20.13 1.29 -0.15
N LYS A 5 -20.32 0.00 -0.45
CA LYS A 5 -21.60 -0.71 -0.27
C LYS A 5 -21.80 -1.13 1.19
N LEU A 6 -21.54 -0.22 2.13
CA LEU A 6 -21.76 -0.44 3.56
C LEU A 6 -23.15 0.04 3.98
N GLN A 7 -23.83 -0.75 4.80
CA GLN A 7 -25.15 -0.40 5.32
C GLN A 7 -25.19 -0.62 6.83
N MET A 8 -25.79 0.34 7.55
CA MET A 8 -26.02 0.19 8.98
C MET A 8 -27.34 -0.56 9.21
N LYS A 9 -27.30 -1.62 10.01
CA LYS A 9 -28.49 -2.37 10.43
C LYS A 9 -28.60 -2.37 11.95
N LYS A 10 -29.73 -1.88 12.45
CA LYS A 10 -30.11 -1.98 13.87
C LYS A 10 -31.06 -3.17 14.03
N SER A 11 -30.71 -4.13 14.87
CA SER A 11 -31.54 -5.30 15.14
C SER A 11 -31.46 -5.65 16.62
N ARG A 12 -32.62 -5.79 17.30
CA ARG A 12 -32.70 -6.15 18.74
C ARG A 12 -31.84 -5.28 19.67
N GLY A 13 -31.67 -4.00 19.36
CA GLY A 13 -30.86 -3.06 20.16
C GLY A 13 -29.38 -3.02 19.78
N GLU A 14 -28.90 -3.94 18.95
CA GLU A 14 -27.52 -3.97 18.46
C GLU A 14 -27.39 -3.25 17.11
N LEU A 15 -26.33 -2.47 16.97
CA LEU A 15 -25.91 -1.82 15.73
C LEU A 15 -24.87 -2.69 15.04
N SER A 16 -25.08 -2.98 13.75
CA SER A 16 -24.16 -3.79 12.94
C SER A 16 -23.93 -3.13 11.59
N ILE A 17 -22.74 -3.33 11.01
CA ILE A 17 -22.37 -2.86 9.68
C ILE A 17 -22.40 -4.05 8.72
N LEU A 18 -23.23 -3.97 7.69
CA LEU A 18 -23.33 -4.90 6.57
C LEU A 18 -22.46 -4.41 5.41
N GLY A 19 -21.98 -5.35 4.59
CA GLY A 19 -21.06 -5.11 3.48
C GLY A 19 -19.97 -6.17 3.42
N ASN A 20 -19.13 -6.13 2.39
CA ASN A 20 -17.98 -7.01 2.30
C ASN A 20 -16.98 -6.67 3.43
N GLU A 21 -16.15 -7.63 3.81
CA GLU A 21 -15.23 -7.47 4.92
C GLU A 21 -14.11 -6.45 4.63
N LEU A 22 -13.67 -6.37 3.37
CA LEU A 22 -12.64 -5.44 2.94
C LEU A 22 -13.07 -3.98 3.15
N ASP A 23 -14.25 -3.59 2.68
CA ASP A 23 -14.83 -2.25 2.80
C ASP A 23 -14.99 -1.86 4.27
N LYS A 24 -15.37 -2.81 5.13
CA LYS A 24 -15.47 -2.57 6.58
C LYS A 24 -14.11 -2.25 7.17
N ARG A 25 -13.08 -3.04 6.88
CA ARG A 25 -11.72 -2.80 7.36
C ARG A 25 -11.19 -1.46 6.89
N THR A 26 -11.37 -1.12 5.62
CA THR A 26 -10.97 0.18 5.08
C THR A 26 -11.71 1.32 5.80
N ALA A 27 -13.02 1.19 6.05
CA ALA A 27 -13.78 2.19 6.78
C ALA A 27 -13.31 2.36 8.24
N TYR A 28 -13.03 1.26 8.96
CA TYR A 28 -12.48 1.35 10.31
C TYR A 28 -11.12 2.04 10.34
N LEU A 29 -10.24 1.71 9.40
CA LEU A 29 -8.90 2.28 9.34
C LEU A 29 -8.91 3.75 8.93
N GLU A 30 -9.82 4.17 8.05
CA GLU A 30 -9.99 5.59 7.74
C GLU A 30 -10.54 6.39 8.92
N LEU A 31 -11.50 5.84 9.67
CA LEU A 31 -11.97 6.48 10.89
C LEU A 31 -10.84 6.60 11.91
N ALA A 32 -10.06 5.54 12.09
CA ALA A 32 -8.86 5.60 12.93
C ALA A 32 -7.91 6.70 12.47
N ARG A 33 -7.56 6.80 11.18
CA ARG A 33 -6.70 7.86 10.63
C ARG A 33 -7.28 9.27 10.72
N LYS A 34 -8.60 9.44 10.82
CA LYS A 34 -9.22 10.76 11.06
C LYS A 34 -9.10 11.18 12.52
N ASP A 35 -9.26 10.22 13.43
CA ASP A 35 -9.14 10.47 14.87
C ASP A 35 -7.67 10.55 15.32
N LEU A 36 -6.76 9.95 14.54
CA LEU A 36 -5.31 9.91 14.76
C LEU A 36 -4.59 10.58 13.61
N SER A 37 -3.93 11.72 13.87
CA SER A 37 -3.01 12.25 12.87
C SER A 37 -1.96 11.19 12.51
N GLU A 38 -1.65 11.10 11.22
CA GLU A 38 -0.67 10.15 10.69
C GLU A 38 0.66 10.24 11.45
N GLU A 39 1.08 11.46 11.79
CA GLU A 39 2.26 11.74 12.61
C GLU A 39 2.23 11.07 13.99
N ARG A 40 1.10 11.09 14.70
CA ARG A 40 0.98 10.45 16.03
C ARG A 40 1.00 8.93 15.93
N MET A 41 0.38 8.40 14.88
CA MET A 41 0.36 6.97 14.60
C MET A 41 1.75 6.47 14.21
N LEU A 42 2.46 7.22 13.37
CA LEU A 42 3.86 7.00 13.03
C LEU A 42 4.74 7.08 14.27
N GLN A 43 4.59 8.12 15.09
CA GLN A 43 5.37 8.30 16.31
C GLN A 43 5.22 7.09 17.26
N PHE A 44 4.02 6.54 17.37
CA PHE A 44 3.77 5.36 18.21
C PHE A 44 4.34 4.07 17.65
N LEU A 45 4.17 3.85 16.35
CA LEU A 45 4.52 2.59 15.71
C LEU A 45 6.01 2.51 15.34
N LEU A 46 6.68 3.65 15.18
CA LEU A 46 8.11 3.75 14.84
C LEU A 46 9.00 3.98 16.05
N LEU A 47 8.55 4.73 17.07
CA LEU A 47 9.32 4.92 18.30
C LEU A 47 8.94 3.82 19.28
N GLU A 48 9.89 2.89 19.49
CA GLU A 48 9.91 1.93 20.61
C GLU A 48 9.34 2.54 21.91
N PRO A 49 8.67 1.73 22.74
CA PRO A 49 7.86 2.25 23.82
C PRO A 49 8.75 2.85 24.91
N SER A 50 8.85 4.17 24.90
CA SER A 50 9.38 4.96 26.01
C SER A 50 8.43 4.97 27.23
N GLY A 51 7.66 3.89 27.43
CA GLY A 51 6.73 3.71 28.55
C GLY A 51 5.54 4.67 28.53
N ARG A 52 5.36 5.49 27.49
CA ARG A 52 4.22 6.41 27.37
C ARG A 52 3.07 5.68 26.68
N SER A 53 2.09 5.25 27.48
CA SER A 53 0.80 4.80 26.96
C SER A 53 0.17 5.94 26.15
N ILE A 54 -0.26 5.68 24.93
CA ILE A 54 -1.18 6.61 24.29
C ILE A 54 -2.54 6.38 24.94
N ASP A 55 -3.03 7.40 25.65
CA ASP A 55 -4.41 7.42 26.11
C ASP A 55 -5.31 7.67 24.90
N MET A 56 -5.63 6.59 24.21
CA MET A 56 -6.51 6.58 23.05
C MET A 56 -7.85 6.01 23.47
N LYS A 57 -8.86 6.87 23.57
CA LYS A 57 -10.23 6.43 23.83
C LYS A 57 -10.66 5.38 22.79
N GLY A 58 -10.95 4.16 23.23
CA GLY A 58 -11.44 3.07 22.39
C GLY A 58 -10.38 2.27 21.64
N TRP A 59 -9.23 2.85 21.28
CA TRP A 59 -8.20 2.12 20.53
C TRP A 59 -7.49 1.06 21.35
N ASN A 60 -7.08 1.38 22.59
CA ASN A 60 -6.47 0.38 23.48
C ASN A 60 -7.45 -0.74 23.86
N GLN A 61 -8.76 -0.53 23.63
CA GLN A 61 -9.78 -1.58 23.79
C GLN A 61 -9.82 -2.53 22.58
N TRP A 62 -9.50 -2.05 21.38
CA TRP A 62 -9.45 -2.86 20.16
C TRP A 62 -8.08 -3.49 19.94
N PHE A 63 -7.02 -2.76 20.28
CA PHE A 63 -5.63 -3.16 20.07
C PHE A 63 -4.85 -2.95 21.37
N PRO A 64 -4.80 -3.97 22.24
CA PRO A 64 -3.90 -3.98 23.39
C PRO A 64 -2.45 -3.71 22.98
N ASN A 65 -1.68 -3.02 23.82
CA ASN A 65 -0.28 -2.68 23.49
C ASN A 65 0.57 -3.92 23.17
N GLU A 66 0.30 -5.04 23.85
CA GLU A 66 0.95 -6.32 23.58
C GLU A 66 0.72 -6.82 22.15
N ASP A 67 -0.51 -6.73 21.64
CA ASP A 67 -0.86 -7.08 20.26
C ASP A 67 -0.07 -6.21 19.28
N ILE A 68 0.09 -4.92 19.60
CA ILE A 68 0.80 -3.95 18.76
C ILE A 68 2.29 -4.26 18.71
N TYR A 69 2.95 -4.45 19.85
CA TYR A 69 4.38 -4.80 19.89
C TYR A 69 4.64 -6.12 19.18
N PHE A 70 3.77 -7.11 19.40
CA PHE A 70 3.88 -8.40 18.71
C PHE A 70 3.79 -8.24 17.18
N VAL A 71 2.84 -7.45 16.68
CA VAL A 71 2.71 -7.21 15.23
C VAL A 71 3.88 -6.41 14.68
N ILE A 72 4.44 -5.44 15.42
CA ILE A 72 5.67 -4.74 15.04
C ILE A 72 6.81 -5.75 14.82
N ASP A 73 7.01 -6.69 15.74
CA ASP A 73 8.05 -7.72 15.61
C ASP A 73 7.79 -8.68 14.44
N VAL A 74 6.53 -8.99 14.14
CA VAL A 74 6.16 -9.75 12.94
C VAL A 74 6.55 -8.99 11.67
N VAL A 75 6.27 -7.69 11.58
CA VAL A 75 6.62 -6.86 10.42
C VAL A 75 8.14 -6.72 10.26
N ARG A 76 8.88 -6.47 11.33
CA ARG A 76 10.36 -6.43 11.31
C ARG A 76 10.96 -7.74 10.78
N CYS A 77 10.37 -8.87 11.16
CA CYS A 77 10.83 -10.15 10.67
C CYS A 77 10.49 -10.36 9.19
N LEU A 78 9.35 -9.85 8.72
CA LEU A 78 9.02 -9.84 7.30
C LEU A 78 10.05 -9.03 6.51
N GLU A 79 10.40 -7.82 6.96
CA GLU A 79 11.45 -6.98 6.34
C GLU A 79 12.79 -7.73 6.25
N THR A 80 13.21 -8.35 7.35
CA THR A 80 14.46 -9.14 7.41
C THR A 80 14.46 -10.30 6.40
N ASN A 81 13.36 -11.06 6.31
CA ASN A 81 13.28 -12.22 5.42
C ASN A 81 13.04 -11.82 3.95
N LEU A 82 12.49 -10.64 3.71
CA LEU A 82 12.27 -10.09 2.38
C LEU A 82 13.48 -9.34 1.83
N HIS A 83 14.42 -8.97 2.70
CA HIS A 83 15.55 -8.08 2.41
C HIS A 83 15.09 -6.73 1.88
N ILE A 84 14.10 -6.13 2.54
CA ILE A 84 13.55 -4.82 2.21
C ILE A 84 13.42 -3.98 3.48
N GLU A 85 13.30 -2.66 3.29
CA GLU A 85 12.93 -1.71 4.33
C GLU A 85 11.71 -0.93 3.86
N PHE A 86 10.61 -0.96 4.61
CA PHE A 86 9.44 -0.17 4.29
C PHE A 86 9.65 1.28 4.72
N SER A 87 9.11 2.21 3.94
CA SER A 87 8.96 3.60 4.42
C SER A 87 8.15 3.64 5.72
N GLY A 88 8.43 4.59 6.60
CA GLY A 88 7.73 4.70 7.90
C GLY A 88 6.20 4.71 7.79
N GLY A 89 5.66 5.39 6.77
CA GLY A 89 4.23 5.40 6.42
C GLY A 89 3.70 4.01 6.05
N SER A 90 4.41 3.30 5.17
CA SER A 90 4.01 1.96 4.74
C SER A 90 4.16 0.90 5.84
N HIS A 91 5.22 0.99 6.64
CA HIS A 91 5.44 0.14 7.81
C HIS A 91 4.25 0.26 8.80
N SER A 92 3.90 1.50 9.14
CA SER A 92 2.77 1.79 10.03
C SER A 92 1.44 1.32 9.45
N ALA A 93 1.20 1.57 8.16
CA ALA A 93 0.00 1.10 7.48
C ALA A 93 -0.14 -0.43 7.52
N LEU A 94 0.96 -1.17 7.28
CA LEU A 94 0.96 -2.62 7.31
C LEU A 94 0.63 -3.16 8.71
N ILE A 95 1.21 -2.58 9.77
CA ILE A 95 0.89 -2.95 11.15
C ILE A 95 -0.61 -2.80 11.42
N LEU A 96 -1.21 -1.67 11.03
CA LEU A 96 -2.64 -1.42 11.22
C LEU A 96 -3.50 -2.41 10.45
N HIS A 97 -3.12 -2.74 9.21
CA HIS A 97 -3.84 -3.73 8.41
C HIS A 97 -3.76 -5.13 9.04
N ILE A 98 -2.62 -5.52 9.59
CA ILE A 98 -2.47 -6.81 10.30
C ILE A 98 -3.29 -6.80 11.59
N LEU A 99 -3.14 -5.78 12.45
CA LEU A 99 -3.91 -5.64 13.68
C LEU A 99 -5.42 -5.72 13.43
N MET A 100 -5.90 -4.96 12.43
CA MET A 100 -7.30 -4.99 12.03
C MET A 100 -7.72 -6.37 11.52
N ALA A 101 -6.88 -7.05 10.72
CA ALA A 101 -7.18 -8.40 10.26
C ALA A 101 -7.31 -9.38 11.42
N MET A 102 -6.40 -9.33 12.39
CA MET A 102 -6.43 -10.21 13.56
C MET A 102 -7.67 -9.97 14.42
N GLU A 103 -8.02 -8.70 14.69
CA GLU A 103 -9.21 -8.35 15.47
C GLU A 103 -10.51 -8.80 14.79
N ARG A 104 -10.58 -8.70 13.46
CA ARG A 104 -11.74 -9.18 12.70
C ARG A 104 -11.81 -10.70 12.66
N LEU A 105 -10.67 -11.39 12.56
CA LEU A 105 -10.61 -12.86 12.59
C LEU A 105 -10.91 -13.46 13.97
N LYS A 106 -10.52 -12.80 15.08
CA LYS A 106 -10.95 -13.19 16.44
C LYS A 106 -12.49 -13.26 16.54
N ARG A 107 -13.19 -12.42 15.77
CA ARG A 107 -14.65 -12.36 15.66
C ARG A 107 -15.23 -13.19 14.51
N GLN A 108 -14.42 -14.05 13.90
CA GLN A 108 -14.78 -14.92 12.77
C GLN A 108 -15.19 -14.18 11.49
N PHE A 109 -14.71 -12.95 11.30
CA PHE A 109 -14.88 -12.18 10.06
C PHE A 109 -13.61 -12.23 9.21
N ALA A 110 -13.59 -13.16 8.25
CA ALA A 110 -12.54 -13.27 7.25
C ALA A 110 -12.88 -12.49 5.97
N ILE A 111 -11.86 -11.98 5.30
CA ILE A 111 -12.04 -11.44 3.95
C ILE A 111 -12.33 -12.55 2.94
N GLN A 112 -12.96 -12.15 1.84
CA GLN A 112 -13.06 -12.96 0.65
C GLN A 112 -12.11 -12.41 -0.41
N MET A 113 -11.45 -13.29 -1.14
CA MET A 113 -10.59 -12.96 -2.26
C MET A 113 -10.96 -13.85 -3.44
N ASP A 114 -10.99 -13.29 -4.65
CA ASP A 114 -11.21 -14.09 -5.85
C ASP A 114 -10.00 -15.01 -6.13
N ARG A 115 -10.29 -16.11 -6.83
CA ARG A 115 -9.30 -17.16 -7.07
C ARG A 115 -8.11 -16.66 -7.89
N ASP A 116 -8.34 -15.81 -8.89
CA ASP A 116 -7.30 -15.38 -9.80
C ASP A 116 -6.30 -14.44 -9.10
N SER A 117 -6.82 -13.50 -8.30
CA SER A 117 -6.02 -12.66 -7.39
C SER A 117 -5.18 -13.49 -6.43
N LEU A 118 -5.78 -14.48 -5.77
CA LEU A 118 -5.06 -15.32 -4.82
C LEU A 118 -3.98 -16.16 -5.52
N LEU A 119 -4.29 -16.75 -6.69
CA LEU A 119 -3.33 -17.51 -7.48
C LEU A 119 -2.15 -16.67 -7.96
N GLU A 120 -2.38 -15.40 -8.27
CA GLU A 120 -1.31 -14.47 -8.61
C GLU A 120 -0.42 -14.17 -7.40
N LEU A 121 -1.02 -13.82 -6.26
CA LEU A 121 -0.28 -13.55 -5.04
C LEU A 121 0.58 -14.75 -4.64
N ARG A 122 0.05 -15.97 -4.75
CA ARG A 122 0.75 -17.23 -4.46
C ARG A 122 2.03 -17.46 -5.27
N LYS A 123 2.21 -16.77 -6.40
CA LYS A 123 3.43 -16.85 -7.22
C LYS A 123 4.54 -15.94 -6.74
N THR A 124 4.23 -14.99 -5.87
CA THR A 124 5.21 -14.01 -5.35
C THR A 124 6.04 -14.62 -4.23
N LYS A 125 7.30 -14.18 -4.09
CA LYS A 125 8.12 -14.55 -2.93
C LYS A 125 7.51 -14.01 -1.64
N GLU A 126 6.85 -12.84 -1.71
CA GLU A 126 6.20 -12.17 -0.59
C GLU A 126 5.13 -13.06 0.03
N TYR A 127 4.29 -13.70 -0.79
CA TYR A 127 3.27 -14.62 -0.27
C TYR A 127 3.88 -15.79 0.48
N ASN A 128 4.93 -16.40 -0.09
CA ASN A 128 5.59 -17.54 0.54
C ASN A 128 6.20 -17.15 1.88
N ILE A 129 6.86 -15.99 1.97
CA ILE A 129 7.45 -15.47 3.22
C ILE A 129 6.36 -15.14 4.24
N VAL A 130 5.27 -14.48 3.84
CA VAL A 130 4.13 -14.24 4.76
C VAL A 130 3.60 -15.57 5.30
N LYS A 131 3.35 -16.54 4.42
CA LYS A 131 2.81 -17.85 4.78
C LYS A 131 3.71 -18.64 5.72
N THR A 132 5.02 -18.57 5.57
CA THR A 132 5.97 -19.37 6.38
C THR A 132 6.49 -18.64 7.61
N VAL A 133 6.57 -17.30 7.60
CA VAL A 133 7.17 -16.50 8.68
C VAL A 133 6.09 -15.85 9.55
N ALA A 134 5.17 -15.10 8.94
CA ALA A 134 4.18 -14.32 9.69
C ALA A 134 3.00 -15.18 10.16
N ILE A 135 2.39 -15.97 9.27
CA ILE A 135 1.16 -16.72 9.59
C ILE A 135 1.31 -17.68 10.79
N PRO A 136 2.38 -18.49 10.92
CA PRO A 136 2.51 -19.38 12.08
C PRO A 136 2.59 -18.63 13.41
N ARG A 137 3.25 -17.46 13.42
CA ARG A 137 3.37 -16.60 14.60
C ARG A 137 2.02 -15.98 14.96
N LEU A 138 1.33 -15.41 13.97
CA LEU A 138 0.00 -14.84 14.14
C LEU A 138 -0.99 -15.88 14.66
N ASN A 139 -1.03 -17.08 14.08
CA ASN A 139 -1.88 -18.19 14.53
C ASN A 139 -1.61 -18.55 16.00
N THR A 140 -0.34 -18.64 16.39
CA THR A 140 0.08 -19.04 17.74
C THR A 140 -0.29 -17.98 18.77
N TYR A 141 0.02 -16.71 18.50
CA TYR A 141 -0.17 -15.62 19.45
C TYR A 141 -1.65 -15.26 19.63
N PHE A 142 -2.39 -15.14 18.51
CA PHE A 142 -3.80 -14.74 18.55
C PHE A 142 -4.76 -15.91 18.78
N HIS A 143 -4.26 -17.15 18.82
CA HIS A 143 -5.07 -18.38 18.93
C HIS A 143 -6.17 -18.48 17.85
N ILE A 144 -5.82 -18.12 16.62
CA ILE A 144 -6.72 -18.16 15.45
C ILE A 144 -6.15 -19.08 14.36
N GLN A 145 -6.99 -19.34 13.35
CA GLN A 145 -6.56 -19.94 12.09
C GLN A 145 -6.69 -18.88 10.99
N VAL A 146 -5.56 -18.37 10.51
CA VAL A 146 -5.53 -17.41 9.40
C VAL A 146 -5.72 -18.16 8.07
N PRO A 147 -6.81 -17.90 7.32
CA PRO A 147 -7.06 -18.55 6.03
C PRO A 147 -6.15 -18.01 4.90
N GLU A 148 -6.13 -18.67 3.73
CA GLU A 148 -5.26 -18.28 2.62
C GLU A 148 -5.62 -16.88 2.06
N GLU A 149 -6.90 -16.50 2.08
CA GLU A 149 -7.37 -15.19 1.65
C GLU A 149 -6.77 -14.08 2.51
N GLU A 150 -6.66 -14.31 3.82
CA GLU A 150 -6.04 -13.36 4.76
C GLU A 150 -4.52 -13.30 4.60
N THR A 151 -3.90 -14.43 4.27
CA THR A 151 -2.49 -14.44 3.83
C THR A 151 -2.32 -13.54 2.60
N GLY A 152 -3.19 -13.70 1.59
CA GLY A 152 -3.22 -12.85 0.41
C GLY A 152 -3.47 -11.37 0.72
N TYR A 153 -4.35 -11.07 1.68
CA TYR A 153 -4.61 -9.72 2.15
C TYR A 153 -3.37 -9.05 2.76
N ILE A 154 -2.59 -9.77 3.56
CA ILE A 154 -1.33 -9.26 4.11
C ILE A 154 -0.31 -9.09 2.97
N THR A 155 -0.21 -10.08 2.07
CA THR A 155 0.73 -10.03 0.93
C THR A 155 0.48 -8.85 0.01
N ARG A 156 -0.77 -8.54 -0.37
CA ARG A 156 -1.04 -7.39 -1.25
C ARG A 156 -0.65 -6.06 -0.63
N HIS A 157 -0.73 -5.92 0.70
CA HIS A 157 -0.30 -4.72 1.41
C HIS A 157 1.22 -4.59 1.42
N ILE A 158 1.94 -5.70 1.59
CA ILE A 158 3.42 -5.75 1.45
C ILE A 158 3.87 -5.42 0.03
N LEU A 159 3.13 -5.91 -0.98
CA LEU A 159 3.44 -5.66 -2.39
C LEU A 159 3.12 -4.22 -2.81
N GLY A 160 2.07 -3.61 -2.24
CA GLY A 160 1.69 -2.22 -2.47
C GLY A 160 2.42 -1.19 -1.59
N ALA A 161 3.21 -1.65 -0.62
CA ALA A 161 3.97 -0.81 0.29
C ALA A 161 5.16 -0.15 -0.40
N GLN A 162 5.37 1.14 -0.10
CA GLN A 162 6.54 1.89 -0.54
C GLN A 162 7.78 1.44 0.25
N ARG A 163 8.86 1.15 -0.47
CA ARG A 163 10.14 0.67 0.06
C ARG A 163 11.18 1.81 0.01
N GLU A 164 12.05 1.88 1.02
CA GLU A 164 13.22 2.78 1.05
C GLU A 164 14.45 2.07 0.46
N HIS A 165 14.59 0.77 0.72
CA HIS A 165 15.64 -0.08 0.18
C HIS A 165 15.06 -1.38 -0.38
N GLU A 166 15.50 -1.74 -1.59
CA GLU A 166 15.19 -3.01 -2.27
C GLU A 166 16.42 -3.45 -3.09
N SER A 167 16.66 -4.76 -3.22
CA SER A 167 17.78 -5.28 -4.00
C SER A 167 17.60 -5.09 -5.52
N ASP A 168 18.69 -4.78 -6.22
CA ASP A 168 18.68 -4.44 -7.65
C ASP A 168 18.15 -5.57 -8.55
N GLU A 169 18.35 -6.85 -8.17
CA GLU A 169 17.98 -8.01 -8.99
C GLU A 169 16.46 -8.10 -9.22
N GLU A 170 15.65 -7.73 -8.24
CA GLU A 170 14.18 -7.78 -8.34
C GLU A 170 13.58 -6.65 -9.16
N ASN A 171 14.35 -5.59 -9.38
CA ASN A 171 13.87 -4.39 -10.02
C ASN A 171 13.97 -4.44 -11.55
N THR A 172 14.61 -5.47 -12.13
CA THR A 172 14.89 -5.54 -13.59
C THR A 172 13.65 -5.35 -14.48
N ASN A 173 12.53 -6.00 -14.13
CA ASN A 173 11.28 -5.90 -14.90
C ASN A 173 10.63 -4.50 -14.79
N TRP A 174 10.69 -3.90 -13.61
CA TRP A 174 10.11 -2.59 -13.34
C TRP A 174 10.98 -1.46 -13.87
N MET A 175 12.30 -1.63 -13.87
CA MET A 175 13.24 -0.77 -14.55
C MET A 175 12.98 -0.77 -16.06
N ARG A 176 12.69 -1.93 -16.67
CA ARG A 176 12.29 -2.00 -18.07
C ARG A 176 10.98 -1.26 -18.34
N LEU A 177 10.00 -1.40 -17.45
CA LEU A 177 8.73 -0.68 -17.57
C LEU A 177 8.92 0.84 -17.44
N SER A 178 9.77 1.26 -16.50
CA SER A 178 10.18 2.66 -16.32
C SER A 178 10.81 3.22 -17.60
N LYS A 179 11.79 2.53 -18.18
CA LYS A 179 12.43 2.93 -19.44
C LYS A 179 11.45 3.02 -20.60
N GLU A 180 10.51 2.07 -20.72
CA GLU A 180 9.46 2.11 -21.74
C GLU A 180 8.51 3.29 -21.56
N LEU A 181 8.13 3.59 -20.31
CA LEU A 181 7.27 4.73 -19.99
C LEU A 181 7.95 6.04 -20.38
N ILE A 182 9.19 6.26 -19.93
CA ILE A 182 9.96 7.46 -20.26
C ILE A 182 10.15 7.60 -21.76
N TYR A 183 10.50 6.52 -22.46
CA TYR A 183 10.64 6.54 -23.91
C TYR A 183 9.37 6.99 -24.64
N ARG A 184 8.18 6.53 -24.20
CA ARG A 184 6.91 6.96 -24.80
C ARG A 184 6.56 8.40 -24.47
N VAL A 185 6.89 8.87 -23.26
CA VAL A 185 6.73 10.28 -22.88
C VAL A 185 7.62 11.17 -23.76
N GLU A 186 8.90 10.83 -23.91
CA GLU A 186 9.84 11.56 -24.78
C GLU A 186 9.39 11.59 -26.26
N LYS A 187 8.84 10.48 -26.75
CA LYS A 187 8.27 10.38 -28.10
C LYS A 187 7.12 11.37 -28.33
N GLU A 188 6.26 11.55 -27.33
CA GLU A 188 5.10 12.45 -27.43
C GLU A 188 5.47 13.91 -27.17
N LEU A 189 6.44 14.16 -26.30
CA LEU A 189 7.03 15.49 -26.10
C LEU A 189 7.84 15.98 -27.31
N GLY A 190 8.38 15.04 -28.11
CA GLY A 190 9.18 15.35 -29.29
C GLY A 190 10.64 15.72 -29.00
N HIS A 191 11.08 15.61 -27.75
CA HIS A 191 12.46 15.81 -27.33
C HIS A 191 12.83 14.87 -26.17
N PRO A 192 14.12 14.54 -25.98
CA PRO A 192 14.57 13.77 -24.83
C PRO A 192 14.43 14.57 -23.54
N LEU A 193 14.15 13.87 -22.44
CA LEU A 193 14.11 14.43 -21.08
C LEU A 193 15.47 14.37 -20.38
N GLN A 194 16.41 13.57 -20.92
CA GLN A 194 17.77 13.40 -20.39
C GLN A 194 17.81 12.95 -18.92
N LEU A 195 16.84 12.13 -18.50
CA LEU A 195 16.76 11.60 -17.14
C LEU A 195 17.94 10.67 -16.85
N THR A 196 18.48 10.76 -15.63
CA THR A 196 19.56 9.87 -15.18
C THR A 196 19.05 8.44 -14.94
N GLU A 197 19.95 7.46 -15.00
CA GLU A 197 19.61 6.07 -14.63
C GLU A 197 19.08 5.97 -13.19
N GLN A 198 19.52 6.85 -12.29
CA GLN A 198 19.02 6.92 -10.92
C GLN A 198 17.53 7.33 -10.87
N VAL A 199 17.11 8.30 -11.67
CA VAL A 199 15.70 8.71 -11.76
C VAL A 199 14.85 7.58 -12.35
N MET A 200 15.32 6.95 -13.42
CA MET A 200 14.63 5.81 -14.03
C MET A 200 14.54 4.61 -13.09
N HIS A 201 15.60 4.34 -12.32
CA HIS A 201 15.61 3.30 -11.28
C HIS A 201 14.60 3.62 -10.17
N GLY A 202 14.60 4.85 -9.66
CA GLY A 202 13.64 5.31 -8.65
C GLY A 202 12.19 5.18 -9.11
N LEU A 203 11.90 5.53 -10.37
CA LEU A 203 10.59 5.28 -10.96
C LEU A 203 10.26 3.78 -11.05
N GLY A 204 11.23 2.93 -11.38
CA GLY A 204 11.06 1.47 -11.36
C GLY A 204 10.66 0.95 -9.98
N VAL A 205 11.36 1.39 -8.92
CA VAL A 205 11.04 1.06 -7.53
C VAL A 205 9.61 1.49 -7.18
N HIS A 206 9.15 2.65 -7.65
CA HIS A 206 7.79 3.14 -7.42
C HIS A 206 6.72 2.38 -8.21
N LEU A 207 7.01 1.97 -9.45
CA LEU A 207 6.05 1.31 -10.33
C LEU A 207 5.61 -0.06 -9.83
N LYS A 208 6.48 -0.80 -9.14
CA LYS A 208 6.14 -2.11 -8.54
C LYS A 208 4.97 -1.99 -7.56
N PRO A 209 5.06 -1.21 -6.47
CA PRO A 209 3.96 -1.06 -5.54
C PRO A 209 2.77 -0.31 -6.15
N ALA A 210 2.98 0.68 -7.04
CA ALA A 210 1.89 1.34 -7.76
C ALA A 210 1.02 0.36 -8.56
N MET A 211 1.64 -0.61 -9.25
CA MET A 211 0.92 -1.65 -9.98
C MET A 211 0.03 -2.48 -9.05
N TYR A 212 0.56 -2.90 -7.89
CA TYR A 212 -0.21 -3.71 -6.94
C TYR A 212 -1.30 -2.90 -6.25
N ARG A 213 -1.07 -1.62 -5.96
CA ARG A 213 -2.12 -0.73 -5.42
C ARG A 213 -3.26 -0.56 -6.41
N ALA A 214 -2.95 -0.24 -7.68
CA ALA A 214 -3.93 -0.12 -8.74
C ALA A 214 -4.71 -1.43 -8.95
N LYS A 215 -4.02 -2.57 -8.99
CA LYS A 215 -4.64 -3.89 -9.20
C LYS A 215 -5.58 -4.29 -8.07
N PHE A 216 -5.22 -4.00 -6.82
CA PHE A 216 -6.00 -4.38 -5.64
C PHE A 216 -6.89 -3.25 -5.10
N ASN A 217 -7.03 -2.16 -5.86
CA ASN A 217 -7.77 -0.95 -5.50
C ASN A 217 -7.41 -0.42 -4.10
N ILE A 218 -6.12 -0.48 -3.77
CA ILE A 218 -5.57 0.11 -2.54
C ILE A 218 -5.49 1.62 -2.79
N GLN A 219 -6.20 2.38 -1.96
CA GLN A 219 -6.24 3.84 -2.07
C GLN A 219 -4.88 4.43 -1.69
N THR A 220 -4.43 5.40 -2.49
CA THR A 220 -3.21 6.18 -2.26
C THR A 220 -3.60 7.65 -2.33
N ASP A 221 -3.16 8.45 -1.37
CA ASP A 221 -3.31 9.90 -1.44
C ASP A 221 -1.98 10.52 -1.90
N ASN A 222 -2.04 11.36 -2.93
CA ASN A 222 -0.90 12.18 -3.32
C ASN A 222 -1.14 13.64 -2.86
N PRO A 223 -0.47 14.10 -1.79
CA PRO A 223 -0.70 15.44 -1.23
C PRO A 223 -0.29 16.57 -2.18
N LEU A 224 0.53 16.27 -3.20
CA LEU A 224 1.00 17.23 -4.20
C LEU A 224 0.18 17.19 -5.49
N LEU A 225 -0.87 16.37 -5.58
CA LEU A 225 -1.62 16.17 -6.83
C LEU A 225 -2.12 17.50 -7.42
N HIS A 226 -2.80 18.32 -6.60
CA HIS A 226 -3.33 19.61 -7.06
C HIS A 226 -2.23 20.54 -7.58
N GLN A 227 -1.11 20.62 -6.84
CA GLN A 227 0.03 21.44 -7.24
C GLN A 227 0.64 20.94 -8.56
N LEU A 228 0.75 19.62 -8.74
CA LEU A 228 1.26 19.03 -9.98
C LEU A 228 0.34 19.30 -11.17
N GLU A 229 -0.98 19.25 -10.97
CA GLU A 229 -1.97 19.56 -11.99
C GLU A 229 -1.94 21.05 -12.39
N GLU A 230 -1.72 21.95 -11.42
CA GLU A 230 -1.62 23.39 -11.67
C GLU A 230 -0.30 23.79 -12.34
N GLU A 231 0.83 23.27 -11.86
CA GLU A 231 2.17 23.66 -12.34
C GLU A 231 2.61 22.90 -13.59
N TYR A 232 2.19 21.64 -13.75
CA TYR A 232 2.65 20.72 -14.80
C TYR A 232 1.50 20.08 -15.58
N GLY A 233 0.33 20.74 -15.68
CA GLY A 233 -0.89 20.17 -16.26
C GLY A 233 -0.73 19.52 -17.64
N ASP A 234 -0.01 20.16 -18.57
CA ASP A 234 0.23 19.60 -19.91
C ASP A 234 1.07 18.31 -19.86
N LEU A 235 2.13 18.31 -19.06
CA LEU A 235 2.96 17.11 -18.83
C LEU A 235 2.14 16.02 -18.13
N PHE A 236 1.30 16.40 -17.17
CA PHE A 236 0.46 15.48 -16.42
C PHE A 236 -0.50 14.72 -17.33
N GLU A 237 -1.25 15.43 -18.19
CA GLU A 237 -2.21 14.80 -19.09
C GLU A 237 -1.52 13.95 -20.17
N LEU A 238 -0.35 14.37 -20.64
CA LEU A 238 0.47 13.56 -21.54
C LEU A 238 0.91 12.24 -20.86
N VAL A 239 1.48 12.33 -19.65
CA VAL A 239 1.90 11.16 -18.88
C VAL A 239 0.70 10.26 -18.56
N ALA A 240 -0.45 10.82 -18.18
CA ALA A 240 -1.69 10.07 -17.94
C ALA A 240 -2.08 9.25 -19.17
N GLY A 241 -2.05 9.87 -20.36
CA GLY A 241 -2.35 9.21 -21.62
C GLY A 241 -1.38 8.07 -21.95
N VAL A 242 -0.08 8.29 -21.74
CA VAL A 242 0.96 7.27 -21.93
C VAL A 242 0.76 6.09 -20.97
N VAL A 243 0.57 6.37 -19.69
CA VAL A 243 0.35 5.37 -18.64
C VAL A 243 -0.87 4.52 -18.97
N GLU A 244 -2.01 5.14 -19.28
CA GLU A 244 -3.23 4.41 -19.66
C GLU A 244 -2.98 3.46 -20.85
N ARG A 245 -2.28 3.92 -21.89
CA ARG A 245 -1.95 3.06 -23.06
C ARG A 245 -1.03 1.89 -22.71
N ILE A 246 -0.12 2.05 -21.74
CA ILE A 246 0.79 0.99 -21.30
C ILE A 246 0.09 -0.01 -20.37
N MET A 247 -0.77 0.49 -19.47
CA MET A 247 -1.36 -0.31 -18.38
C MET A 247 -2.67 -1.01 -18.79
N LYS A 248 -3.48 -0.39 -19.65
CA LYS A 248 -4.77 -0.97 -20.08
C LYS A 248 -4.65 -2.38 -20.68
N PRO A 249 -3.67 -2.71 -21.55
CA PRO A 249 -3.48 -4.09 -22.03
C PRO A 249 -3.13 -5.10 -20.93
N LYS A 250 -2.67 -4.62 -19.77
CA LYS A 250 -2.37 -5.45 -18.58
C LYS A 250 -3.59 -5.58 -17.66
N GLY A 251 -4.72 -4.98 -18.01
CA GLY A 251 -5.94 -4.97 -17.19
C GLY A 251 -5.83 -4.09 -15.95
N VAL A 252 -4.94 -3.09 -15.96
CA VAL A 252 -4.70 -2.18 -14.84
C VAL A 252 -4.89 -0.74 -15.31
N SER A 253 -5.52 0.08 -14.47
CA SER A 253 -5.64 1.52 -14.67
C SER A 253 -5.10 2.23 -13.43
N PHE A 254 -4.26 3.24 -13.64
CA PHE A 254 -3.68 4.02 -12.56
C PHE A 254 -4.62 5.16 -12.21
N SER A 255 -4.74 5.48 -10.92
CA SER A 255 -5.48 6.66 -10.49
C SER A 255 -4.69 7.93 -10.80
N ARG A 256 -5.31 9.11 -10.68
CA ARG A 256 -4.61 10.38 -10.88
C ARG A 256 -3.49 10.57 -9.86
N GLU A 257 -3.66 10.07 -8.64
CA GLU A 257 -2.67 10.10 -7.58
C GLU A 257 -1.40 9.32 -7.96
N GLU A 258 -1.56 8.11 -8.53
CA GLU A 258 -0.44 7.30 -9.03
C GLU A 258 0.23 7.95 -10.24
N VAL A 259 -0.55 8.53 -11.17
CA VAL A 259 0.01 9.31 -12.28
C VAL A 259 0.80 10.52 -11.75
N GLY A 260 0.29 11.20 -10.73
CA GLY A 260 0.98 12.33 -10.09
C GLY A 260 2.33 11.94 -9.51
N TYR A 261 2.47 10.76 -8.91
CA TYR A 261 3.77 10.29 -8.44
C TYR A 261 4.74 10.00 -9.60
N ILE A 262 4.26 9.46 -10.71
CA ILE A 262 5.07 9.27 -11.92
C ILE A 262 5.54 10.63 -12.45
N VAL A 263 4.66 11.63 -12.53
CA VAL A 263 5.00 12.99 -12.94
C VAL A 263 6.04 13.60 -11.98
N LEU A 264 5.86 13.43 -10.67
CA LEU A 264 6.83 13.89 -9.67
C LEU A 264 8.23 13.29 -9.89
N HIS A 265 8.32 11.98 -10.17
CA HIS A 265 9.58 11.32 -10.50
C HIS A 265 10.22 11.89 -11.77
N ILE A 266 9.42 12.17 -12.80
CA ILE A 266 9.90 12.78 -14.04
C ILE A 266 10.43 14.19 -13.73
N CYS A 267 9.63 15.03 -13.08
CA CYS A 267 9.99 16.41 -12.75
C CYS A 267 11.24 16.50 -11.87
N ALA A 268 11.43 15.58 -10.92
CA ALA A 268 12.62 15.53 -10.08
C ALA A 268 13.92 15.28 -10.87
N GLY A 269 13.82 14.69 -12.07
CA GLY A 269 14.95 14.49 -12.97
C GLY A 269 15.10 15.56 -14.06
N LEU A 270 14.12 16.44 -14.23
CA LEU A 270 14.25 17.57 -15.14
C LEU A 270 15.20 18.60 -14.53
N SER A 271 16.25 18.96 -15.26
CA SER A 271 17.11 20.06 -14.84
C SER A 271 16.31 21.37 -14.83
N PRO A 272 16.60 22.35 -13.93
CA PRO A 272 15.86 23.62 -13.81
C PRO A 272 15.88 24.55 -15.04
N THR A 273 16.30 24.08 -16.21
CA THR A 273 16.64 24.91 -17.38
C THR A 273 15.70 24.69 -18.58
N VAL A 274 14.54 24.08 -18.37
CA VAL A 274 13.49 23.97 -19.40
C VAL A 274 12.19 24.55 -18.83
N GLN A 275 12.15 25.88 -18.76
CA GLN A 275 10.94 26.69 -18.73
C GLN A 275 10.94 27.57 -19.97
#